data_AF-A0A972KB06-F1
#
_entry.id   AF-A0A972KB06-F1
#
_cell.length_a   1.000
_cell.length_b   1.000
_cell.length_c   1.000
_cell.angle_alpha   90.00
_cell.angle_beta   90.00
_cell.angle_gamma   90.00
#
_symmetry.space_group_name_H-M   'P 1'
#
loop_
_entity.id
_entity.type
_entity.pdbx_description
1 polymer ?
#
loop_
_entity_poly.entity_id
_entity_poly.type
_entity_poly.pdbx_seq_one_letter_code
_entity_poly.pdbx_strand_id
1 'polypeptide(L)'
;MIATIRISATIRGLIVDAVAAVLPNEGCGVLGVLNGAVTSVYPIPNIDAAPDRYTMDPATLVRALRGAEQSGEPIGAIYHSHPGGPAYPSIADRATDVERDWVHVIVDLGGIVPTLRAFRLTETSVFPVEIAGGHRLGDI
;
A
#
# COMPACT_ATOMS: atom_id res chain seq x y z
N MET A 1 2.26 -14.93 -11.94
CA MET A 1 1.41 -14.43 -10.83
C MET A 1 2.32 -14.24 -9.62
N ILE A 2 2.38 -13.03 -9.03
CA ILE A 2 3.18 -12.81 -7.81
C ILE A 2 2.36 -13.34 -6.62
N ALA A 3 2.77 -14.48 -6.05
CA ALA A 3 2.13 -15.05 -4.86
C ALA A 3 2.56 -14.34 -3.56
N THR A 4 3.72 -13.67 -3.59
CA THR A 4 4.37 -13.09 -2.42
C THR A 4 4.99 -11.73 -2.76
N ILE A 5 4.71 -10.71 -1.95
CA ILE A 5 5.39 -9.41 -1.97
C ILE A 5 6.33 -9.32 -0.77
N ARG A 6 7.58 -8.90 -0.98
CA ARG A 6 8.56 -8.76 0.09
C ARG A 6 8.60 -7.32 0.59
N ILE A 7 8.36 -7.13 1.88
CA ILE A 7 8.36 -5.82 2.53
C ILE A 7 9.34 -5.88 3.69
N SER A 8 10.45 -5.13 3.63
CA SER A 8 11.40 -5.09 4.73
C SER A 8 10.83 -4.35 5.94
N ALA A 9 11.41 -4.54 7.13
CA ALA A 9 11.01 -3.80 8.33
C ALA A 9 11.13 -2.28 8.14
N THR A 10 12.17 -1.82 7.44
CA THR A 10 12.38 -0.41 7.09
C THR A 10 11.25 0.12 6.21
N ILE A 11 10.91 -0.59 5.12
CA ILE A 11 9.83 -0.19 4.22
C ILE A 11 8.48 -0.20 4.93
N ARG A 12 8.22 -1.21 5.78
CA ARG A 12 7.01 -1.25 6.62
C ARG A 12 6.92 0.00 7.49
N GLY A 13 8.01 0.40 8.15
CA GLY A 13 8.06 1.63 8.95
C GLY A 13 7.70 2.86 8.13
N LEU A 14 8.34 3.03 6.95
CA LEU A 14 8.05 4.15 6.05
C LEU A 14 6.59 4.20 5.59
N ILE A 15 5.99 3.06 5.27
CA ILE A 15 4.56 2.98 4.91
C ILE A 15 3.69 3.41 6.10
N VAL A 16 3.95 2.87 7.29
CA VAL A 16 3.18 3.18 8.51
C VAL A 16 3.29 4.66 8.87
N ASP A 17 4.50 5.22 8.85
CA ASP A 17 4.74 6.62 9.17
C ASP A 17 4.01 7.54 8.18
N ALA A 18 4.04 7.21 6.88
CA ALA A 18 3.36 7.98 5.85
C ALA A 18 1.84 8.04 6.06
N VAL A 19 1.21 6.91 6.41
CA VAL A 19 -0.25 6.88 6.62
C VAL A 19 -0.65 7.41 8.01
N ALA A 20 0.19 7.26 9.03
CA ALA A 20 -0.09 7.78 10.37
C ALA A 20 -0.05 9.31 10.39
N ALA A 21 0.81 9.93 9.57
CA ALA A 21 0.96 11.37 9.48
C ALA A 21 -0.29 12.12 8.98
N VAL A 22 -1.25 11.40 8.38
CA VAL A 22 -2.46 11.99 7.78
C VAL A 22 -3.76 11.56 8.48
N LEU A 23 -3.66 10.88 9.62
CA LEU A 23 -4.82 10.62 10.48
C LEU A 23 -5.58 11.93 10.80
N PRO A 24 -6.92 11.90 10.86
CA PRO A 24 -7.79 10.72 10.82
C PRO A 24 -8.16 10.25 9.40
N ASN A 25 -7.59 10.82 8.34
CA ASN A 25 -7.92 10.46 6.97
C ASN A 25 -7.17 9.20 6.52
N GLU A 26 -7.69 8.53 5.49
CA GLU A 26 -6.92 7.50 4.79
C GLU A 26 -5.69 8.14 4.14
N GLY A 27 -4.52 7.59 4.44
CA GLY A 27 -3.30 7.87 3.71
C GLY A 27 -3.14 6.89 2.56
N CYS A 28 -2.60 7.34 1.44
CA CYS A 28 -2.40 6.50 0.28
C CYS A 28 -1.09 6.81 -0.46
N GLY A 29 -0.70 5.91 -1.36
CA GLY A 29 0.45 6.10 -2.21
C GLY A 29 0.75 4.88 -3.07
N VAL A 30 1.90 4.93 -3.74
CA VAL A 30 2.39 3.85 -4.60
C VAL A 30 3.75 3.33 -4.12
N LEU A 31 4.06 2.11 -4.50
CA LEU A 31 5.27 1.39 -4.11
C LEU A 31 6.04 0.98 -5.35
N GLY A 32 7.34 1.29 -5.38
CA GLY A 32 8.28 0.72 -6.34
C GLY A 32 8.49 -0.76 -6.01
N VAL A 33 8.36 -1.64 -7.00
CA VAL A 33 8.50 -3.08 -6.81
C VAL A 33 9.44 -3.66 -7.85
N LEU A 34 10.56 -4.21 -7.38
CA LEU A 34 11.53 -4.89 -8.24
C LEU A 34 11.66 -6.36 -7.83
N ASN A 35 11.42 -7.27 -8.78
CA ASN A 35 11.48 -8.72 -8.57
C ASN A 35 10.63 -9.22 -7.38
N GLY A 36 9.51 -8.54 -7.08
CA GLY A 36 8.62 -8.85 -5.97
C GLY A 36 9.05 -8.29 -4.61
N ALA A 37 10.12 -7.49 -4.53
CA ALA A 37 10.48 -6.74 -3.34
C ALA A 37 10.07 -5.27 -3.48
N VAL A 38 9.47 -4.71 -2.43
CA VAL A 38 9.23 -3.27 -2.35
C VAL A 38 10.55 -2.56 -2.10
N THR A 39 10.92 -1.66 -3.01
CA THR A 39 12.19 -0.92 -2.98
C THR A 39 12.01 0.52 -2.53
N SER A 40 10.86 1.12 -2.85
CA SER A 40 10.59 2.55 -2.63
C SER A 40 9.14 2.79 -2.22
N VAL A 41 8.93 3.81 -1.38
CA VAL A 41 7.60 4.26 -0.90
C VAL A 41 7.36 5.68 -1.40
N TYR A 42 6.26 5.89 -2.11
CA TYR A 42 5.87 7.19 -2.65
C TYR A 42 4.51 7.59 -2.05
N PRO A 43 4.48 8.39 -0.96
CA PRO A 43 3.24 8.96 -0.43
C PRO A 43 2.59 9.89 -1.47
N ILE A 44 1.28 9.75 -1.63
CA ILE A 44 0.49 10.60 -2.52
C ILE A 44 -0.65 11.21 -1.69
N PRO A 45 -0.87 12.54 -1.76
CA PRO A 45 -1.97 13.16 -1.05
C PRO A 45 -3.32 12.54 -1.43
N ASN A 46 -4.11 12.21 -0.41
CA ASN A 46 -5.52 11.90 -0.57
C ASN A 46 -6.30 13.22 -0.74
N ILE A 47 -6.79 13.50 -1.95
CA ILE A 47 -7.52 14.74 -2.23
C ILE A 47 -8.93 14.75 -1.66
N ASP A 48 -9.49 13.58 -1.33
CA ASP A 48 -10.81 13.50 -0.69
C ASP A 48 -10.76 13.94 0.77
N ALA A 49 -9.57 13.95 1.39
CA ALA A 49 -9.35 14.25 2.80
C ALA A 49 -10.38 13.53 3.71
N ALA A 50 -10.58 12.24 3.44
CA ALA A 50 -11.64 11.42 4.03
C ALA A 50 -11.06 10.19 4.77
N PRO A 51 -11.75 9.68 5.81
CA PRO A 51 -11.30 8.54 6.62
C PRO A 51 -11.69 7.17 6.05
N ASP A 52 -12.47 7.12 4.97
CA ASP A 52 -13.12 5.90 4.44
C ASP A 52 -12.99 5.75 2.91
N ARG A 53 -12.21 6.63 2.28
CA ARG A 53 -11.91 6.61 0.85
C ARG A 53 -10.69 7.46 0.55
N TYR A 54 -10.09 7.19 -0.60
CA TYR A 54 -9.07 8.04 -1.15
C TYR A 54 -9.19 8.24 -2.66
N THR A 55 -8.77 9.41 -3.09
CA THR A 55 -8.43 9.71 -4.48
C THR A 55 -7.00 10.25 -4.47
N MET A 56 -6.11 9.59 -5.21
CA MET A 56 -4.71 10.01 -5.30
C MET A 56 -4.60 11.31 -6.09
N ASP A 57 -3.87 12.31 -5.58
CA ASP A 57 -3.54 13.53 -6.33
C ASP A 57 -2.87 13.16 -7.68
N PRO A 58 -3.50 13.46 -8.84
CA PRO A 58 -3.01 13.01 -10.13
C PRO A 58 -1.62 13.55 -10.48
N ALA A 59 -1.33 14.80 -10.10
CA ALA A 59 -0.06 15.43 -10.41
C ALA A 59 1.09 14.74 -9.65
N THR A 60 0.89 14.41 -8.38
CA THR A 60 1.86 13.68 -7.56
C THR A 60 2.01 12.24 -8.02
N LEU A 61 0.92 11.55 -8.36
CA LEU A 61 0.95 10.20 -8.92
C LEU A 61 1.79 10.14 -10.21
N VAL A 62 1.57 11.06 -11.15
CA VAL A 62 2.36 11.12 -12.40
C VAL A 62 3.84 11.37 -12.13
N ARG A 63 4.18 12.22 -11.15
CA ARG A 63 5.58 12.45 -10.76
C ARG A 63 6.21 11.19 -10.16
N ALA A 64 5.47 10.47 -9.30
CA ALA A 64 5.93 9.22 -8.72
C ALA A 64 6.18 8.15 -9.80
N LEU A 65 5.24 7.98 -10.74
CA LEU A 65 5.38 7.03 -11.85
C LEU A 65 6.60 7.32 -12.72
N ARG A 66 6.80 8.59 -13.09
CA ARG A 66 7.97 9.00 -13.88
C ARG A 66 9.29 8.83 -13.13
N GLY A 67 9.31 9.16 -11.84
CA GLY A 67 10.49 9.00 -11.00
C GLY A 67 10.89 7.53 -10.87
N ALA A 68 9.91 6.67 -10.59
CA ALA A 68 10.05 5.22 -10.49
C ALA A 68 10.57 4.58 -11.80
N GLU A 69 10.05 5.02 -12.94
CA GLU A 69 10.53 4.57 -14.25
C GLU A 69 11.99 4.98 -14.50
N GLN A 70 12.34 6.23 -14.20
CA GLN A 70 13.71 6.75 -14.38
C GLN A 70 14.74 6.08 -13.47
N SER A 71 14.33 5.64 -12.27
CA SER A 71 15.21 4.90 -11.35
C SER A 71 15.29 3.41 -11.64
N GLY A 72 14.56 2.90 -12.65
CA GLY A 72 14.51 1.46 -12.95
C GLY A 72 13.75 0.64 -11.91
N GLU A 73 12.90 1.29 -11.11
CA GLU A 73 12.10 0.67 -10.05
C GLU A 73 10.61 0.87 -10.34
N PRO A 74 10.04 0.15 -11.32
CA PRO A 74 8.66 0.38 -11.74
C PRO A 74 7.68 0.24 -10.56
N ILE A 75 6.62 1.04 -10.60
CA ILE A 75 5.52 0.88 -9.64
C ILE A 75 4.86 -0.48 -9.89
N GLY A 76 4.65 -1.24 -8.81
CA GLY A 76 3.98 -2.54 -8.88
C GLY A 76 2.98 -2.80 -7.75
N ALA A 77 2.78 -1.82 -6.88
CA ALA A 77 1.80 -1.90 -5.80
C ALA A 77 1.28 -0.51 -5.42
N ILE A 78 0.04 -0.47 -4.96
CA ILE A 78 -0.51 0.66 -4.21
C ILE A 78 -0.55 0.31 -2.72
N TYR A 79 -0.59 1.34 -1.89
CA TYR A 79 -0.96 1.18 -0.50
C TYR A 79 -1.95 2.25 -0.04
N HIS A 80 -2.78 1.87 0.93
CA HIS A 80 -3.62 2.82 1.66
C HIS A 80 -3.84 2.36 3.10
N SER A 81 -4.28 3.27 3.97
CA SER A 81 -4.68 2.94 5.34
C SER A 81 -6.18 2.94 5.52
N HIS A 82 -6.64 2.04 6.40
CA HIS A 82 -7.92 2.14 7.09
C HIS A 82 -7.64 2.62 8.52
N PRO A 83 -7.91 3.90 8.85
CA PRO A 83 -7.63 4.50 10.17
C PRO A 83 -8.18 3.70 11.35
N GLY A 84 -9.38 3.13 11.20
CA GLY A 84 -10.04 2.28 12.21
C GLY A 84 -10.00 0.78 11.89
N GLY A 85 -9.27 0.38 10.85
CA GLY A 85 -9.28 -1.00 10.34
C GLY A 85 -10.59 -1.39 9.64
N PRO A 86 -10.71 -2.67 9.21
CA PRO A 86 -9.66 -3.71 9.25
C PRO A 86 -8.69 -3.59 8.06
N ALA A 87 -7.54 -4.28 8.12
CA ALA A 87 -6.63 -4.46 6.97
C ALA A 87 -7.22 -5.43 5.92
N TYR A 88 -8.38 -5.10 5.36
CA TYR A 88 -9.06 -5.90 4.36
C TYR A 88 -9.80 -4.98 3.38
N PRO A 89 -9.81 -5.29 2.07
CA PRO A 89 -10.37 -4.38 1.07
C PRO A 89 -11.84 -4.05 1.34
N SER A 90 -12.17 -2.76 1.30
CA SER A 90 -13.53 -2.25 1.32
C SER A 90 -14.23 -2.49 -0.04
N ILE A 91 -15.52 -2.18 -0.13
CA ILE A 91 -16.23 -2.17 -1.42
C ILE A 91 -15.68 -1.04 -2.32
N ALA A 92 -15.32 0.11 -1.74
CA ALA A 92 -14.76 1.23 -2.50
C ALA A 92 -13.38 0.91 -3.09
N ASP A 93 -12.54 0.17 -2.34
CA ASP A 93 -11.20 -0.25 -2.78
C ASP A 93 -11.25 -1.15 -4.02
N ARG A 94 -12.32 -1.94 -4.14
CA ARG A 94 -12.51 -2.86 -5.26
C ARG A 94 -13.02 -2.15 -6.52
N ALA A 95 -13.53 -0.93 -6.37
CA ALA A 95 -13.98 -0.09 -7.46
C ALA A 95 -12.87 0.82 -8.01
N THR A 96 -11.68 0.83 -7.39
CA THR A 96 -10.56 1.68 -7.81
C THR A 96 -9.91 1.13 -9.09
N ASP A 97 -9.79 1.96 -10.12
CA ASP A 97 -9.34 1.59 -11.47
C ASP A 97 -7.80 1.69 -11.65
N VAL A 98 -7.03 1.57 -10.57
CA VAL A 98 -5.56 1.61 -10.65
C VAL A 98 -5.10 0.25 -11.16
N GLU A 99 -4.35 0.24 -12.27
CA GLU A 99 -3.84 -0.94 -13.01
C GLU A 99 -4.15 -2.31 -12.38
N ARG A 100 -5.02 -3.08 -13.05
CA ARG A 100 -5.62 -4.35 -12.59
C ARG A 100 -4.64 -5.45 -12.11
N ASP A 101 -3.33 -5.23 -12.22
CA ASP A 101 -2.30 -6.18 -11.86
C ASP A 101 -1.44 -5.78 -10.65
N TRP A 102 -1.60 -4.58 -10.10
CA TRP A 102 -0.84 -4.14 -8.94
C TRP A 102 -1.31 -4.83 -7.65
N VAL A 103 -0.37 -4.97 -6.72
CA VAL A 103 -0.70 -5.44 -5.36
C VAL A 103 -1.26 -4.28 -4.54
N HIS A 104 -2.34 -4.53 -3.81
CA HIS A 104 -2.95 -3.58 -2.87
C HIS A 104 -2.47 -3.92 -1.46
N VAL A 105 -1.68 -3.03 -0.85
CA VAL A 105 -1.24 -3.16 0.54
C VAL A 105 -2.13 -2.29 1.42
N ILE A 106 -2.87 -2.91 2.35
CA ILE A 106 -3.79 -2.21 3.24
C ILE A 106 -3.20 -2.20 4.65
N VAL A 107 -3.14 -1.00 5.23
CA VAL A 107 -2.63 -0.74 6.58
C VAL A 107 -3.79 -0.51 7.53
N ASP A 108 -3.93 -1.35 8.54
CA ASP A 108 -4.82 -1.14 9.67
C ASP A 108 -4.07 -0.40 10.79
N LEU A 109 -4.60 0.76 11.17
CA LEU A 109 -4.09 1.59 12.26
C LEU A 109 -4.97 1.54 13.52
N GLY A 110 -6.07 0.77 13.51
CA GLY A 110 -7.03 0.69 14.61
C GLY A 110 -6.57 -0.20 15.78
N GLY A 111 -5.57 -1.05 15.56
CA GLY A 111 -4.97 -1.89 16.60
C GLY A 111 -3.82 -1.22 17.37
N ILE A 112 -3.38 -1.86 18.46
CA ILE A 112 -2.18 -1.42 19.23
C ILE A 112 -0.92 -1.40 18.33
N VAL A 113 -0.85 -2.34 17.38
CA VAL A 113 0.24 -2.46 16.43
C VAL A 113 -0.32 -2.36 15.01
N PRO A 114 0.20 -1.45 14.17
CA PRO A 114 -0.20 -1.37 12.77
C PRO A 114 -0.01 -2.69 12.02
N THR A 115 -1.07 -3.13 11.35
CA THR A 115 -1.09 -4.40 10.61
C THR A 115 -1.15 -4.14 9.12
N LEU A 116 -0.30 -4.83 8.35
CA LEU A 116 -0.27 -4.75 6.89
C LEU A 116 -0.79 -6.07 6.33
N ARG A 117 -1.69 -6.00 5.36
CA ARG A 117 -2.10 -7.16 4.53
C ARG A 117 -2.06 -6.78 3.06
N ALA A 118 -1.76 -7.74 2.20
CA ALA A 118 -1.65 -7.52 0.76
C ALA A 118 -2.66 -8.35 -0.01
N PHE A 119 -3.17 -7.79 -1.10
CA PHE A 119 -4.21 -8.39 -1.93
C PHE A 119 -3.99 -8.09 -3.41
N ARG A 120 -4.47 -8.96 -4.28
CA ARG A 120 -4.84 -8.62 -5.65
C ARG A 120 -6.35 -8.51 -5.71
N LEU A 121 -6.83 -7.44 -6.30
CA LEU A 121 -8.26 -7.18 -6.42
C LEU A 121 -8.68 -7.35 -7.88
N THR A 122 -9.84 -7.94 -8.06
CA THR A 122 -10.63 -7.79 -9.28
C THR A 122 -11.98 -7.19 -8.89
N GLU A 123 -12.78 -6.78 -9.87
CA GLU A 123 -14.15 -6.28 -9.62
C GLU A 123 -14.95 -7.27 -8.76
N THR A 124 -14.76 -8.58 -8.98
CA THR A 124 -15.55 -9.64 -8.34
C THR A 124 -14.83 -10.41 -7.24
N SER A 125 -13.50 -10.36 -7.15
CA SER A 125 -12.72 -11.25 -6.28
C SER A 125 -11.59 -10.54 -5.54
N VAL A 126 -11.28 -11.06 -4.35
CA VAL A 126 -10.15 -10.65 -3.52
C VAL A 126 -9.23 -11.85 -3.35
N PHE A 127 -7.97 -11.70 -3.76
CA PHE A 127 -6.95 -12.74 -3.65
C PHE A 127 -5.87 -12.30 -2.67
N PRO A 128 -5.72 -12.95 -1.51
CA PRO A 128 -4.62 -12.64 -0.60
C PRO A 128 -3.26 -12.83 -1.26
N VAL A 129 -2.34 -11.90 -1.00
CA VAL A 129 -0.92 -11.98 -1.37
C VAL A 129 -0.13 -12.11 -0.08
N GLU A 130 0.79 -13.07 -0.02
CA GLU A 130 1.65 -13.24 1.15
C GLU A 130 2.62 -12.06 1.27
N ILE A 131 2.76 -11.48 2.47
CA ILE A 131 3.82 -10.52 2.76
C ILE A 131 4.97 -11.29 3.40
N ALA A 132 6.09 -11.39 2.69
CA ALA A 132 7.32 -11.98 3.23
C ALA A 132 8.28 -10.88 3.73
N GLY A 133 8.95 -11.17 4.84
CA GLY A 133 9.78 -10.19 5.55
C GLY A 133 8.97 -9.46 6.60
N GLY A 134 9.18 -9.81 7.88
CA GLY A 134 8.48 -9.13 8.97
C GLY A 134 8.30 -9.86 10.30
N HIS A 135 9.13 -10.85 10.68
CA HIS A 135 9.47 -11.09 12.09
C HIS A 135 10.68 -12.03 12.24
N ARG A 136 11.70 -11.58 12.99
CA ARG A 136 12.37 -12.37 14.03
C ARG A 136 12.76 -11.42 15.17
N LEU A 137 11.79 -11.03 15.96
CA LEU A 137 12.04 -10.81 17.39
C LEU A 137 11.77 -12.18 18.04
N GLY A 138 12.83 -12.92 18.42
CA GLY A 138 12.68 -14.08 19.30
C GLY A 138 13.32 -15.42 18.92
N ASP A 139 14.33 -15.48 18.04
CA ASP A 139 15.16 -16.70 17.93
C ASP A 139 16.49 -16.50 18.66
N ILE A 140 16.41 -16.53 20.00
CA ILE A 140 17.51 -16.83 20.92
C ILE A 140 17.10 -18.07 21.71
#